data_AF-A0AAW8ER87-F1
#
_entry.id   AF-A0AAW8ER87-F1
#
_cell.length_a   1.000
_cell.length_b   1.000
_cell.length_c   1.000
_cell.angle_alpha   90.00
_cell.angle_beta   90.00
_cell.angle_gamma   90.00
#
_symmetry.space_group_name_H-M   'P 1'
#
loop_
_entity.id
_entity.type
_entity.pdbx_description
1 polymer ?
#
loop_
_entity_poly.entity_id
_entity_poly.type
_entity_poly.pdbx_seq_one_letter_code
_entity_poly.pdbx_strand_id
1 'polypeptide(L)'
;MPMDLLKQIAASRLPVSFRTPKEIDEVRILRQAGLVIALIPAPADPLKLAGSEPAAQVLAITEKGREELARIRYPGELPQQSKRRHAGLKGWLGEKRFGHALQQVLPARSRDSRPSQGL
;
A
#
# COMPACT_ATOMS: atom_id res chain seq x y z
N MET A 1 -4.45 1.27 -24.83
CA MET A 1 -3.05 1.56 -24.45
C MET A 1 -3.02 1.69 -22.93
N PRO A 2 -1.96 1.26 -22.22
CA PRO A 2 -1.92 1.30 -20.76
C PRO A 2 -2.09 2.73 -20.21
N MET A 3 -1.76 3.74 -20.99
CA MET A 3 -1.90 5.15 -20.62
C MET A 3 -3.37 5.61 -20.54
N ASP A 4 -4.27 5.05 -21.34
CA ASP A 4 -5.71 5.34 -21.24
C ASP A 4 -6.27 4.77 -19.94
N LEU A 5 -5.78 3.60 -19.52
CA LEU A 5 -6.13 3.01 -18.24
C LEU A 5 -5.65 3.88 -17.07
N LEU A 6 -4.46 4.49 -17.16
CA LEU A 6 -3.98 5.43 -16.14
C LEU A 6 -4.90 6.67 -16.01
N LYS A 7 -5.40 7.21 -17.15
CA LYS A 7 -6.38 8.30 -17.14
C LYS A 7 -7.70 7.88 -16.50
N GLN A 8 -8.17 6.68 -16.82
CA GLN A 8 -9.39 6.11 -16.25
C GLN A 8 -9.27 5.93 -14.73
N ILE A 9 -8.13 5.43 -14.25
CA ILE A 9 -7.83 5.30 -12.81
C ILE A 9 -7.84 6.68 -12.15
N ALA A 10 -7.26 7.71 -12.79
CA ALA A 10 -7.24 9.08 -12.26
C ALA A 10 -8.61 9.76 -12.19
N ALA A 11 -9.52 9.38 -13.08
CA ALA A 11 -10.92 9.84 -13.07
C ALA A 11 -11.79 9.06 -12.07
N SER A 12 -11.30 7.92 -11.57
CA SER A 12 -12.05 7.02 -10.68
C SER A 12 -11.76 7.31 -9.22
N ARG A 13 -12.70 6.96 -8.34
CA ARG A 13 -12.44 6.92 -6.90
C ARG A 13 -11.71 5.63 -6.56
N LEU A 14 -10.62 5.74 -5.81
CA LEU A 14 -9.82 4.60 -5.38
C LEU A 14 -10.32 4.06 -4.03
N PRO A 15 -10.18 2.74 -3.77
CA PRO A 15 -9.59 1.72 -4.64
C PRO A 15 -10.51 1.30 -5.80
N VAL A 16 -9.93 0.95 -6.95
CA VAL A 16 -10.66 0.46 -8.14
C VAL A 16 -10.18 -0.93 -8.54
N SER A 17 -11.09 -1.79 -9.01
CA SER A 17 -10.81 -3.18 -9.37
C SER A 17 -11.05 -3.44 -10.86
N PHE A 18 -10.13 -4.17 -11.47
CA PHE A 18 -10.15 -4.59 -12.87
C PHE A 18 -10.17 -6.11 -12.95
N ARG A 19 -11.04 -6.66 -13.80
CA ARG A 19 -11.27 -8.12 -13.89
C ARG A 19 -10.92 -8.71 -15.24
N THR A 20 -10.80 -7.90 -16.29
CA THR A 20 -10.47 -8.45 -17.60
C THR A 20 -8.97 -8.76 -17.68
N PRO A 21 -8.55 -9.86 -18.34
CA PRO A 21 -7.13 -10.20 -18.49
C PRO A 21 -6.31 -9.05 -19.09
N LYS A 22 -6.89 -8.37 -20.10
CA LYS A 22 -6.28 -7.21 -20.75
C LYS A 22 -6.02 -6.06 -19.77
N GLU A 23 -7.01 -5.68 -18.97
CA GLU A 23 -6.84 -4.61 -17.97
C GLU A 23 -5.84 -5.03 -16.89
N ILE A 24 -5.87 -6.29 -16.46
CA ILE A 24 -4.93 -6.84 -15.47
C ILE A 24 -3.49 -6.72 -15.98
N ASP A 25 -3.25 -7.02 -17.26
CA ASP A 25 -1.94 -6.85 -17.89
C ASP A 25 -1.54 -5.37 -18.04
N GLU A 26 -2.48 -4.50 -18.40
CA GLU A 26 -2.24 -3.05 -18.44
C GLU A 26 -1.90 -2.49 -17.04
N VAL A 27 -2.60 -2.92 -15.98
CA VAL A 27 -2.28 -2.58 -14.58
C VAL A 27 -0.90 -3.11 -14.19
N ARG A 28 -0.52 -4.32 -14.66
CA ARG A 28 0.80 -4.90 -14.43
C ARG A 28 1.90 -4.04 -15.04
N ILE A 29 1.71 -3.59 -16.28
CA ILE A 29 2.64 -2.69 -16.97
C ILE A 29 2.75 -1.36 -16.22
N LEU A 30 1.63 -0.75 -15.82
CA LEU A 30 1.63 0.52 -15.07
C LEU A 30 2.32 0.38 -13.71
N ARG A 31 2.15 -0.75 -13.02
CA ARG A 31 2.83 -1.06 -11.76
C ARG A 31 4.33 -1.21 -11.96
N GLN A 32 4.75 -1.97 -12.97
CA GLN A 32 6.17 -2.16 -13.31
C GLN A 32 6.84 -0.84 -13.69
N ALA A 33 6.11 0.05 -14.36
CA ALA A 33 6.57 1.41 -14.68
C ALA A 33 6.61 2.35 -13.45
N GLY A 34 6.09 1.92 -12.30
CA GLY A 34 6.04 2.72 -11.07
C GLY A 34 5.02 3.85 -11.10
N LEU A 35 3.99 3.77 -11.94
CA LEU A 35 2.96 4.80 -12.10
C LEU A 35 1.78 4.59 -11.12
N VAL A 36 1.58 3.36 -10.66
CA VAL A 36 0.49 3.00 -9.74
C VAL A 36 0.97 2.01 -8.67
N ILE A 37 0.28 2.02 -7.53
CA ILE A 37 0.37 1.01 -6.49
C ILE A 37 -0.85 0.09 -6.64
N ALA A 38 -0.61 -1.18 -6.94
CA ALA A 38 -1.68 -2.15 -7.23
C ALA A 38 -1.39 -3.55 -6.67
N LEU A 39 -2.46 -4.22 -6.23
CA LEU A 39 -2.49 -5.65 -5.91
C LEU A 39 -2.90 -6.40 -7.18
N ILE A 40 -2.04 -7.31 -7.65
CA ILE A 40 -2.27 -8.06 -8.89
C ILE A 40 -2.08 -9.54 -8.59
N PRO A 41 -3.08 -10.41 -8.87
CA PRO A 41 -2.94 -11.84 -8.64
C PRO A 41 -1.82 -12.42 -9.52
N ALA A 42 -1.16 -13.47 -9.03
CA ALA A 42 -0.17 -14.21 -9.80
C ALA A 42 -0.85 -14.88 -11.02
N PRO A 43 -0.21 -14.88 -12.20
CA PRO A 43 -0.81 -15.40 -13.44
C PRO A 43 -0.96 -16.92 -13.47
N ALA A 44 -0.33 -17.65 -12.55
CA ALA A 44 -0.27 -19.10 -12.55
C ALA A 44 -0.49 -19.66 -11.15
N ASP A 45 -1.54 -19.20 -10.46
CA ASP A 45 -1.90 -19.79 -9.17
C ASP A 45 -2.94 -20.91 -9.38
N PRO A 46 -2.51 -22.19 -9.50
CA PRO A 46 -3.42 -23.34 -9.59
C PRO A 46 -4.20 -23.56 -8.27
N LEU A 47 -3.84 -22.84 -7.21
CA LEU A 47 -4.52 -22.82 -5.92
C LEU A 47 -5.53 -21.67 -5.81
N LYS A 48 -6.07 -21.20 -6.95
CA LYS A 48 -7.33 -20.46 -7.02
C LYS A 48 -8.45 -21.29 -6.39
N LEU A 49 -8.51 -21.25 -5.06
CA LEU A 49 -9.60 -21.72 -4.23
C LEU A 49 -10.88 -21.17 -4.84
N ALA A 50 -11.77 -22.09 -5.19
CA ALA A 50 -13.05 -21.83 -5.83
C ALA A 50 -13.74 -20.63 -5.17
N GLY A 51 -13.83 -19.50 -5.88
CA GLY A 51 -14.68 -18.38 -5.46
C GLY A 51 -14.17 -16.95 -5.73
N SER A 52 -12.90 -16.71 -6.03
CA SER A 52 -12.42 -15.34 -6.33
C SER A 52 -11.84 -15.18 -7.74
N GLU A 53 -12.67 -14.56 -8.59
CA GLU A 53 -12.30 -14.04 -9.91
C GLU A 53 -10.99 -13.23 -9.81
N PRO A 54 -10.00 -13.47 -10.69
CA PRO A 54 -8.76 -12.69 -10.69
C PRO A 54 -9.09 -11.22 -10.91
N ALA A 55 -8.91 -10.40 -9.88
CA ALA A 55 -9.08 -8.97 -9.97
C ALA A 55 -7.79 -8.26 -9.58
N ALA A 56 -7.28 -7.41 -10.46
CA ALA A 56 -6.25 -6.44 -10.10
C ALA A 56 -6.91 -5.27 -9.38
N GLN A 57 -6.39 -4.86 -8.23
CA GLN A 57 -6.90 -3.72 -7.48
C GLN A 57 -5.85 -2.62 -7.43
N VAL A 58 -6.22 -1.42 -7.90
CA VAL A 58 -5.38 -0.24 -7.83
C VAL A 58 -5.74 0.55 -6.58
N LEU A 59 -4.73 0.82 -5.76
CA LEU A 59 -4.87 1.48 -4.45
C LEU A 59 -4.54 2.97 -4.54
N ALA A 60 -3.53 3.33 -5.32
CA ALA A 60 -3.06 4.70 -5.45
C ALA A 60 -2.33 4.93 -6.79
N ILE A 61 -2.33 6.18 -7.24
CA ILE A 61 -1.44 6.69 -8.29
C ILE A 61 -0.22 7.31 -7.61
N THR A 62 0.99 6.94 -8.07
CA THR A 62 2.26 7.47 -7.53
C THR A 62 2.50 8.90 -7.99
N GLU A 63 3.51 9.57 -7.42
CA GLU A 63 3.95 10.90 -7.88
C GLU A 63 4.32 10.88 -9.37
N LYS A 64 5.17 9.92 -9.77
CA LYS A 64 5.53 9.67 -11.18
C LYS A 64 4.30 9.46 -12.08
N GLY A 65 3.29 8.72 -11.60
CA GLY A 65 2.04 8.52 -12.32
C GLY A 65 1.27 9.82 -12.57
N ARG A 66 1.29 10.76 -11.62
CA ARG A 66 0.65 12.06 -11.75
C ARG A 66 1.42 13.00 -12.68
N GLU A 67 2.74 12.94 -12.65
CA GLU A 67 3.59 13.69 -13.58
C GLU A 67 3.33 13.25 -15.03
N GLU A 68 3.28 11.94 -15.29
CA GLU A 68 2.94 11.42 -16.61
C GLU A 68 1.52 11.82 -17.04
N LEU A 69 0.55 11.79 -16.13
CA LEU A 69 -0.81 12.27 -16.40
C LEU A 69 -0.85 13.77 -16.76
N ALA A 70 -0.06 14.60 -16.07
CA ALA A 70 0.03 16.02 -16.35
C ALA A 70 0.64 16.28 -17.73
N ARG A 71 1.70 15.52 -18.08
CA ARG A 71 2.36 15.59 -19.39
C ARG A 71 1.42 15.26 -20.55
N ILE A 72 0.51 14.33 -20.34
CA ILE A 72 -0.46 13.95 -21.39
C ILE A 72 -1.61 14.97 -21.49
N ARG A 73 -2.01 15.59 -20.37
CA ARG A 73 -3.04 16.65 -20.39
C ARG A 73 -2.56 17.91 -21.10
N TYR A 74 -1.27 18.20 -21.10
CA TYR A 74 -0.67 19.36 -21.75
C TYR A 74 0.37 18.95 -22.79
N PRO A 75 -0.04 18.63 -24.03
CA PRO A 75 0.91 18.43 -25.11
C PRO A 75 1.54 19.78 -25.49
N GLY A 76 2.74 20.06 -24.98
CA GLY A 76 3.48 21.27 -25.34
C GLY A 76 4.52 21.72 -24.31
N GLU A 77 4.42 21.29 -23.06
CA GLU A 77 5.36 21.69 -22.01
C GLU A 77 6.27 20.50 -21.67
N LEU A 78 7.51 20.53 -22.16
CA LEU A 78 8.55 19.63 -21.69
C LEU A 78 8.75 19.87 -20.19
N PRO A 79 8.95 18.83 -19.37
CA PRO A 79 9.21 19.04 -17.96
C PRO A 79 10.53 19.80 -17.84
N GLN A 80 10.44 21.09 -17.51
CA GLN A 80 11.46 21.75 -16.72
C GLN A 80 11.63 20.83 -15.52
N GLN A 81 12.73 20.05 -15.53
CA GLN A 81 13.22 19.29 -14.38
C GLN A 81 12.92 20.14 -13.16
N SER A 82 11.83 19.81 -12.46
CA SER A 82 11.48 20.46 -11.22
C SER A 82 12.67 20.10 -10.35
N LYS A 83 13.54 21.10 -10.21
CA LYS A 83 14.85 20.99 -9.59
C LYS A 83 14.73 20.02 -8.44
N ARG A 84 15.68 19.09 -8.33
CA ARG A 84 16.04 18.43 -7.08
C ARG A 84 15.91 19.43 -5.94
N ARG A 85 14.72 19.47 -5.34
CA ARG A 85 14.32 20.26 -4.19
C ARG A 85 13.52 19.34 -3.28
N HIS A 86 13.97 18.10 -3.16
CA HIS A 86 13.92 17.43 -1.87
C HIS A 86 15.26 17.62 -1.19
N ALA A 87 15.40 18.83 -0.63
CA ALA A 87 16.12 18.96 0.61
C ALA A 87 15.43 18.02 1.62
N GLY A 88 16.09 16.88 1.88
CA GLY A 88 15.88 16.03 3.06
C GLY A 88 14.46 15.65 3.44
N LEU A 89 13.90 14.61 2.82
CA LEU A 89 12.88 13.77 3.47
C LEU A 89 13.59 12.68 4.30
N LYS A 90 14.33 13.12 5.32
CA LYS A 90 14.71 12.30 6.48
C LYS A 90 13.71 12.68 7.56
N GLY A 91 12.68 11.85 7.77
CA GLY A 91 11.63 12.18 8.73
C GLY A 91 10.30 11.45 8.62
N TRP A 92 10.12 10.48 7.70
CA TRP A 92 8.99 9.54 7.83
C TRP A 92 9.30 8.48 8.89
N LEU A 93 9.56 8.99 10.09
CA LEU A 93 9.53 8.29 11.35
C LEU A 93 8.09 7.79 11.53
N GLY A 94 7.93 6.48 11.45
CA GLY A 94 6.70 5.77 11.76
C GLY A 94 7.03 4.42 12.37
N GLU A 95 8.04 4.42 13.22
CA GLU A 95 8.44 3.36 14.13
C GLU A 95 7.22 2.86 14.90
N LYS A 96 6.60 1.78 14.41
CA LYS A 96 5.64 0.97 15.17
C LYS A 96 6.41 0.15 16.21
N ARG A 97 6.93 0.85 17.21
CA ARG A 97 7.15 0.31 18.54
C ARG A 97 5.78 -0.12 19.07
N PHE A 98 5.55 -1.42 19.13
CA PHE A 98 4.47 -2.00 19.92
C PHE A 98 4.74 -1.63 21.37
N GLY A 99 4.14 -0.51 21.79
CA GLY A 99 4.10 -0.08 23.17
C GLY A 99 3.38 -1.13 24.00
N HIS A 100 4.12 -1.62 24.99
CA HIS A 100 3.64 -2.07 26.29
C HIS A 100 2.21 -1.58 26.60
N ALA A 101 1.26 -2.51 26.51
CA ALA A 101 -0.02 -2.35 27.16
C ALA A 101 0.18 -2.60 28.66
N LEU A 102 0.15 -1.50 29.41
CA LEU A 102 -0.06 -1.43 30.85
C LEU A 102 -1.18 -2.43 31.22
N GLN A 103 -0.90 -3.43 32.06
CA GLN A 103 -1.05 -3.31 33.51
C GLN A 103 -2.35 -2.60 33.86
N GLN A 104 -3.46 -3.34 34.03
CA GLN A 104 -4.47 -3.19 35.10
C GLN A 104 -5.39 -4.44 35.18
N VAL A 105 -5.12 -5.38 36.09
CA VAL A 105 -6.17 -6.10 36.83
C VAL A 105 -5.71 -6.20 38.29
N LEU A 106 -6.60 -5.75 39.16
CA LEU A 106 -6.48 -5.45 40.59
C LEU A 106 -6.34 -6.70 41.49
N PRO A 107 -6.08 -6.52 42.81
CA PRO A 107 -5.37 -7.47 43.65
C PRO A 107 -6.30 -8.44 44.40
N ALA A 108 -5.84 -9.66 44.64
CA ALA A 108 -6.47 -10.61 45.56
C ALA A 108 -5.43 -11.25 46.48
N ARG A 109 -5.19 -10.54 47.59
CA ARG A 109 -5.10 -11.04 48.97
C ARG A 109 -5.09 -12.58 49.16
N SER A 110 -3.97 -13.11 49.63
CA SER A 110 -3.81 -14.29 50.53
C SER A 110 -2.35 -14.24 50.97
N ARG A 111 -1.95 -13.88 52.20
CA ARG A 111 -2.24 -14.39 53.55
C ARG A 111 -2.09 -15.92 53.65
N ASP A 112 -1.21 -16.30 54.58
CA ASP A 112 -0.72 -17.63 54.98
C ASP A 112 0.40 -18.22 54.09
N SER A 113 1.54 -18.72 54.61
CA SER A 113 1.85 -19.16 55.96
C SER A 113 3.37 -19.32 56.20
N ARG A 114 3.83 -18.93 57.39
CA ARG A 114 4.93 -19.47 58.24
C ARG A 114 6.33 -19.81 57.65
N PRO A 115 7.41 -19.22 58.21
CA PRO A 115 8.68 -19.91 58.38
C PRO A 115 8.83 -20.37 59.84
N SER A 116 8.86 -21.69 60.04
CA SER A 116 9.32 -22.31 61.27
C SER A 116 10.83 -22.14 61.39
N GLN A 117 11.26 -21.32 62.35
CA GLN A 117 12.60 -21.35 62.94
C GLN A 117 12.69 -22.50 63.95
N GLY A 118 13.81 -23.21 63.93
CA GLY A 118 14.30 -24.14 64.97
C GLY A 118 15.61 -24.73 64.45
N LEU A 119 16.75 -24.19 64.89
CA LEU A 119 17.63 -24.75 65.94
C LEU A 119 18.24 -26.10 65.52
#